data_AF-A0A816HSL3-F1
#
_entry.id   AF-A0A816HSL3-F1
#
_cell.length_a   1.000
_cell.length_b   1.000
_cell.length_c   1.000
_cell.angle_alpha   90.00
_cell.angle_beta   90.00
_cell.angle_gamma   90.00
#
_symmetry.space_group_name_H-M   'P 1'
#
loop_
_entity.id
_entity.type
_entity.pdbx_description
1 polymer ?
#
loop_
_entity_poly.entity_id
_entity_poly.type
_entity_poly.pdbx_seq_one_letter_code
_entity_poly.pdbx_strand_id
1 'polypeptide(L)'
;FDMAMTNAERMKKYREKIKKDKAKYEAVKAKARIRNNSIKTKLTEASLVEYRTKSKIRQQKYRENKRKRLINKPPPSSFKSRQSFGKSLKKVNSSLPKCDKKKKVIIQHLAETFGLIPKSKHQRTTIQLADKLKNDVHNFYLRDDISYQLPGKRDTVVIKEDDRSKVTYQKRILFNNLRETYELFKEENDNVYLSRSSFAELRPPFVIPKAALTHRNCLYVTHDKFVVDSALKIILNHIETVLPNVEEINCFSDGAASQFKQRFHFRNLTRIADERKINLSWHFFATSHGKGVVDGIGGIVKRLVWSAILAGGVCRSAEDFIKLAKKKTKKIILIEITRSDIDSSKTKLENLFKTAKSIPETLKMHSVKVVDENELEFRYYSTCSEKKTITY
;
A
#
# COMPACT_ATOMS: atom_id res chain seq x y z
N PHE A 1 14.36 -35.20 3.68
CA PHE A 1 13.44 -34.70 2.64
C PHE A 1 13.10 -35.84 1.69
N ASP A 2 12.02 -36.57 1.95
CA ASP A 2 11.57 -37.62 1.04
C ASP A 2 11.09 -37.00 -0.27
N MET A 3 11.76 -37.31 -1.37
CA MET A 3 11.32 -36.90 -2.70
C MET A 3 9.92 -37.44 -2.96
N ALA A 4 9.00 -36.56 -3.37
CA ALA A 4 7.63 -36.93 -3.68
C ALA A 4 7.63 -38.03 -4.77
N MET A 5 7.16 -39.23 -4.41
CA MET A 5 7.06 -40.35 -5.35
C MET A 5 6.28 -39.92 -6.60
N THR A 6 6.81 -40.27 -7.76
CA THR A 6 6.14 -40.08 -9.04
C THR A 6 4.85 -40.89 -9.10
N ASN A 7 3.88 -40.47 -9.92
CA ASN A 7 2.64 -41.23 -10.09
C ASN A 7 2.86 -42.68 -10.56
N ALA A 8 3.92 -42.93 -11.34
CA ALA A 8 4.26 -44.28 -11.79
C ALA A 8 4.64 -45.19 -10.61
N GLU A 9 5.45 -44.68 -9.68
CA GLU A 9 5.89 -45.40 -8.47
C GLU A 9 4.73 -45.63 -7.51
N ARG A 10 3.87 -44.62 -7.31
CA ARG A 10 2.64 -44.76 -6.50
C ARG A 10 1.74 -45.88 -7.03
N MET A 11 1.51 -45.90 -8.34
CA MET A 11 0.70 -46.93 -8.99
C MET A 11 1.34 -48.32 -8.92
N LYS A 12 2.67 -48.42 -8.97
CA LYS A 12 3.39 -49.69 -8.80
C LYS A 12 3.20 -50.25 -7.39
N LYS A 13 3.45 -49.44 -6.35
CA LYS A 13 3.23 -49.83 -4.94
C LYS A 13 1.77 -50.23 -4.67
N TYR A 14 0.81 -49.49 -5.23
CA TYR A 14 -0.61 -49.82 -5.12
C TYR A 14 -0.93 -51.21 -5.71
N ARG A 15 -0.42 -51.52 -6.91
CA ARG A 15 -0.62 -52.83 -7.55
C ARG A 15 0.01 -53.96 -6.75
N GLU A 16 1.21 -53.74 -6.23
CA GLU A 16 1.91 -54.71 -5.37
C GLU A 16 1.14 -54.95 -4.07
N LYS A 17 0.63 -53.90 -3.44
CA LYS A 17 -0.20 -53.99 -2.22
C LYS A 17 -1.48 -54.80 -2.46
N ILE A 18 -2.17 -54.58 -3.58
CA ILE A 18 -3.39 -55.33 -3.91
C ILE A 18 -3.10 -56.79 -4.20
N LYS A 19 -1.98 -57.11 -4.88
CA LYS A 19 -1.61 -58.50 -5.17
C LYS A 19 -1.37 -59.35 -3.92
N LYS A 20 -1.02 -58.74 -2.79
CA LYS A 20 -0.85 -59.43 -1.50
C LYS A 20 -2.18 -59.94 -0.93
N ASP A 21 -3.30 -59.28 -1.26
CA ASP A 21 -4.65 -59.66 -0.81
C ASP A 21 -5.39 -60.34 -1.97
N LYS A 22 -5.44 -61.67 -1.94
CA LYS A 22 -5.99 -62.49 -3.04
C LYS A 22 -7.46 -62.15 -3.34
N ALA A 23 -8.27 -61.90 -2.30
CA ALA A 23 -9.68 -61.57 -2.44
C ALA A 23 -9.86 -60.20 -3.11
N LYS A 24 -9.12 -59.17 -2.66
CA LYS A 24 -9.16 -57.85 -3.30
C LYS A 24 -8.62 -57.86 -4.72
N TYR A 25 -7.56 -58.64 -5.00
CA TYR A 25 -7.00 -58.74 -6.34
C TYR A 25 -7.99 -59.35 -7.33
N GLU A 26 -8.68 -60.43 -6.95
CA GLU A 26 -9.70 -61.04 -7.80
C GLU A 26 -10.93 -60.14 -7.97
N ALA A 27 -11.38 -59.44 -6.91
CA ALA A 27 -12.45 -58.45 -7.02
C ALA A 27 -12.11 -57.30 -8.00
N VAL A 28 -10.87 -56.81 -7.97
CA VAL A 28 -10.38 -55.78 -8.91
C VAL A 28 -10.32 -56.31 -10.33
N LYS A 29 -9.86 -57.55 -10.55
CA LYS A 29 -9.90 -58.20 -11.86
C LYS A 29 -11.33 -58.39 -12.37
N ALA A 30 -12.25 -58.83 -11.52
CA ALA A 30 -13.66 -58.99 -11.87
C ALA A 30 -14.28 -57.66 -12.31
N LYS A 31 -14.09 -56.58 -11.54
CA LYS A 31 -14.51 -55.23 -11.92
C LYS A 31 -13.88 -54.76 -13.24
N ALA A 32 -12.60 -55.08 -13.48
CA ALA A 32 -11.95 -54.75 -14.75
C ALA A 32 -12.50 -55.55 -15.94
N ARG A 33 -12.80 -56.84 -15.77
CA ARG A 33 -13.46 -57.68 -16.79
C ARG A 33 -14.84 -57.15 -17.14
N ILE A 34 -15.66 -56.84 -16.13
CA ILE A 34 -16.99 -56.23 -16.32
C ILE A 34 -16.86 -54.91 -17.09
N ARG A 35 -15.94 -54.03 -16.69
CA ARG A 35 -15.71 -52.76 -17.38
C ARG A 35 -15.27 -52.95 -18.84
N ASN A 36 -14.32 -53.84 -19.10
CA ASN A 36 -13.81 -54.10 -20.44
C ASN A 36 -14.86 -54.77 -21.35
N ASN A 37 -15.78 -55.55 -20.77
CA ASN A 37 -16.88 -56.18 -21.50
C ASN A 37 -18.15 -55.32 -21.55
N SER A 38 -18.27 -54.28 -20.71
CA SER A 38 -19.48 -53.46 -20.60
C SER A 38 -19.92 -52.82 -21.91
N ILE A 39 -18.96 -52.48 -22.78
CA ILE A 39 -19.24 -51.95 -24.12
C ILE A 39 -19.81 -53.06 -25.01
N LYS A 40 -19.28 -54.28 -24.91
CA LYS A 40 -19.74 -55.43 -25.72
C LYS A 40 -21.12 -55.92 -25.27
N THR A 41 -21.40 -55.95 -23.97
CA THR A 41 -22.68 -56.44 -23.44
C THR A 41 -23.85 -55.50 -23.69
N LYS A 42 -23.59 -54.25 -24.07
CA LYS A 42 -24.61 -53.21 -24.34
C LYS A 42 -24.90 -53.03 -25.84
N LEU A 43 -24.21 -53.74 -26.72
CA LEU A 43 -24.35 -53.61 -28.17
C LEU A 43 -25.29 -54.69 -28.72
N THR A 44 -26.13 -54.32 -29.68
CA THR A 44 -26.92 -55.26 -30.48
C THR A 44 -26.02 -56.15 -31.33
N GLU A 45 -26.52 -57.31 -31.77
CA GLU A 45 -25.70 -58.32 -32.45
C GLU A 45 -24.99 -57.78 -33.72
N ALA A 46 -25.70 -57.01 -34.55
CA ALA A 46 -25.12 -56.36 -35.72
C ALA A 46 -23.99 -55.36 -35.36
N SER A 47 -24.23 -54.50 -34.35
CA SER A 47 -23.24 -53.52 -33.87
C SER A 47 -22.01 -54.19 -33.25
N LEU A 48 -22.19 -55.37 -32.67
CA LEU A 48 -21.12 -56.15 -32.04
C LEU A 48 -20.18 -56.77 -33.09
N VAL A 49 -20.72 -57.21 -34.23
CA VAL A 49 -19.93 -57.66 -35.39
C VAL A 49 -19.08 -56.50 -35.93
N GLU A 50 -19.67 -55.32 -36.13
CA GLU A 50 -18.95 -54.13 -36.60
C GLU A 50 -17.86 -53.67 -35.63
N TYR A 51 -18.14 -53.72 -34.32
CA TYR A 51 -17.14 -53.43 -33.30
C TYR A 51 -15.94 -54.41 -33.38
N ARG A 52 -16.22 -55.71 -33.59
CA ARG A 52 -15.17 -56.74 -33.73
C ARG A 52 -14.33 -56.52 -34.99
N THR A 53 -14.93 -56.19 -36.15
CA THR A 53 -14.21 -55.93 -37.39
C THR A 53 -13.32 -54.69 -37.27
N LYS A 54 -13.85 -53.57 -36.76
CA LYS A 54 -13.08 -52.35 -36.47
C LYS A 54 -11.91 -52.61 -35.51
N SER A 55 -12.12 -53.46 -34.50
CA SER A 55 -11.07 -53.83 -33.54
C SER A 55 -9.97 -54.68 -34.18
N LYS A 56 -10.31 -55.64 -35.06
CA LYS A 56 -9.35 -56.41 -35.86
C LYS A 56 -8.51 -55.50 -36.76
N ILE A 57 -9.15 -54.60 -37.52
CA ILE A 57 -8.47 -53.63 -38.40
C ILE A 57 -7.51 -52.74 -37.58
N ARG A 58 -7.94 -52.26 -36.42
CA ARG A 58 -7.10 -51.44 -35.53
C ARG A 58 -5.86 -52.23 -35.05
N GLN A 59 -6.02 -53.50 -34.71
CA GLN A 59 -4.92 -54.36 -34.31
C GLN A 59 -3.94 -54.64 -35.46
N GLN A 60 -4.46 -54.89 -36.66
CA GLN A 60 -3.64 -55.07 -37.87
C GLN A 60 -2.80 -53.81 -38.14
N LYS A 61 -3.44 -52.64 -38.19
CA LYS A 61 -2.76 -51.34 -38.39
C LYS A 61 -1.72 -51.04 -37.32
N TYR A 62 -1.99 -51.41 -36.07
CA TYR A 62 -1.01 -51.28 -34.98
C TYR A 62 0.22 -52.17 -35.20
N ARG A 63 0.02 -53.45 -35.59
CA ARG A 63 1.11 -54.39 -35.88
C ARG A 63 1.96 -53.91 -37.07
N GLU A 64 1.32 -53.47 -38.15
CA GLU A 64 2.01 -52.89 -39.32
C GLU A 64 2.84 -51.66 -38.95
N ASN A 65 2.26 -50.73 -38.18
CA ASN A 65 2.98 -49.54 -37.71
C ASN A 65 4.15 -49.89 -36.79
N LYS A 66 4.01 -50.91 -35.94
CA LYS A 66 5.11 -51.43 -35.12
C LYS A 66 6.23 -51.99 -35.99
N ARG A 67 5.90 -52.75 -37.05
CA ARG A 67 6.86 -53.26 -38.03
C ARG A 67 7.58 -52.12 -38.76
N LYS A 68 6.84 -51.11 -39.24
CA LYS A 68 7.42 -49.91 -39.88
C LYS A 68 8.38 -49.14 -38.97
N ARG A 69 8.08 -49.01 -37.68
CA ARG A 69 8.95 -48.34 -36.70
C ARG A 69 10.23 -49.10 -36.37
N LEU A 70 10.22 -50.44 -36.47
CA LEU A 70 11.42 -51.26 -36.28
C LEU A 70 12.38 -51.14 -37.47
N ILE A 71 11.82 -50.96 -38.68
CA ILE A 71 12.60 -50.80 -39.92
C ILE A 71 13.17 -49.36 -40.01
N ASN A 72 12.37 -48.34 -39.70
CA ASN A 72 12.78 -46.94 -39.76
C ASN A 72 13.01 -46.39 -38.35
N LYS A 73 14.21 -46.57 -37.81
CA LYS A 73 14.60 -45.96 -36.53
C LYS A 73 14.96 -44.49 -36.78
N PRO A 74 14.19 -43.51 -36.26
CA PRO A 74 14.53 -42.10 -36.44
C PRO A 74 15.86 -41.78 -35.72
N PRO A 75 16.61 -40.77 -36.19
CA PRO A 75 17.85 -40.34 -35.55
C PRO A 75 17.60 -40.01 -34.07
N PRO A 76 18.62 -40.18 -33.20
CA PRO A 76 18.49 -39.89 -31.78
C PRO A 76 18.13 -38.42 -31.57
N SER A 77 16.88 -38.17 -31.21
CA SER A 77 16.39 -36.86 -30.79
C SER A 77 16.82 -36.61 -29.34
N SER A 78 17.29 -35.40 -29.03
CA SER A 78 17.63 -34.98 -27.66
C SER A 78 16.45 -35.13 -26.68
N PHE A 79 15.22 -35.18 -27.20
CA PHE A 79 14.01 -35.49 -26.44
C PHE A 79 13.59 -36.96 -26.60
N LYS A 80 13.21 -37.61 -25.49
CA LYS A 80 12.79 -39.02 -25.44
C LYS A 80 11.58 -39.34 -26.33
N SER A 81 10.70 -38.36 -26.58
CA SER A 81 9.58 -38.49 -27.51
C SER A 81 9.08 -37.13 -28.03
N ARG A 82 8.36 -37.14 -29.16
CA ARG A 82 7.71 -35.93 -29.70
C ARG A 82 6.72 -35.32 -28.70
N GLN A 83 6.07 -36.15 -27.90
CA GLN A 83 5.18 -35.70 -26.83
C GLN A 83 5.95 -34.98 -25.72
N SER A 84 7.15 -35.45 -25.35
CA SER A 84 7.98 -34.75 -24.37
C SER A 84 8.46 -33.39 -24.88
N PHE A 85 8.87 -33.30 -26.15
CA PHE A 85 9.26 -32.04 -26.78
C PHE A 85 8.09 -31.03 -26.78
N GLY A 86 6.90 -31.46 -27.22
CA GLY A 86 5.73 -30.59 -27.27
C GLY A 86 5.30 -30.07 -25.89
N LYS A 87 5.41 -30.90 -24.84
CA LYS A 87 5.14 -30.47 -23.46
C LYS A 87 6.13 -29.42 -22.97
N SER A 88 7.43 -29.61 -23.23
CA SER A 88 8.46 -28.64 -22.88
C SER A 88 8.26 -27.33 -23.63
N LEU A 89 8.01 -27.38 -24.93
CA LEU A 89 7.75 -26.19 -25.74
C LEU A 89 6.51 -25.41 -25.26
N LYS A 90 5.43 -26.11 -24.90
CA LYS A 90 4.22 -25.48 -24.35
C LYS A 90 4.51 -24.72 -23.05
N LYS A 91 5.36 -25.27 -22.18
CA LYS A 91 5.75 -24.64 -20.90
C LYS A 91 6.58 -23.37 -21.13
N VAL A 92 7.49 -23.39 -22.10
CA VAL A 92 8.26 -22.21 -22.49
C VAL A 92 7.34 -21.13 -23.06
N ASN A 93 6.49 -21.49 -24.03
CA ASN A 93 5.55 -20.55 -24.65
C ASN A 93 4.56 -19.93 -23.66
N SER A 94 4.08 -20.70 -22.66
CA SER A 94 3.20 -20.16 -21.62
C SER A 94 3.89 -19.17 -20.69
N SER A 95 5.23 -19.21 -20.62
CA SER A 95 6.02 -18.34 -19.75
C SER A 95 6.47 -17.05 -20.45
N LEU A 96 6.31 -16.95 -21.78
CA LEU A 96 6.66 -15.76 -22.55
C LEU A 96 5.56 -14.68 -22.44
N PRO A 97 5.90 -13.38 -22.59
CA PRO A 97 4.91 -12.30 -22.56
C PRO A 97 3.84 -12.46 -23.65
N LYS A 98 2.63 -11.93 -23.44
CA LYS A 98 1.55 -12.01 -24.46
C LYS A 98 1.83 -11.17 -25.71
N CYS A 99 2.47 -10.01 -25.58
CA CYS A 99 2.76 -9.07 -26.66
C CYS A 99 3.90 -9.57 -27.58
N ASP A 100 3.65 -9.63 -28.89
CA ASP A 100 4.60 -10.20 -29.86
C ASP A 100 5.91 -9.42 -29.99
N LYS A 101 5.88 -8.08 -29.87
CA LYS A 101 7.11 -7.26 -29.84
C LYS A 101 8.01 -7.66 -28.67
N LYS A 102 7.43 -7.81 -27.47
CA LYS A 102 8.16 -8.23 -26.26
C LYS A 102 8.68 -9.66 -26.38
N LYS A 103 7.90 -10.58 -26.98
CA LYS A 103 8.36 -11.96 -27.25
C LYS A 103 9.60 -11.97 -28.13
N LYS A 104 9.59 -11.23 -29.24
CA LYS A 104 10.72 -11.17 -30.19
C LYS A 104 12.00 -10.69 -29.51
N VAL A 105 11.93 -9.60 -28.73
CA VAL A 105 13.09 -9.06 -28.01
C VAL A 105 13.68 -10.06 -27.02
N ILE A 106 12.83 -10.74 -26.24
CA ILE A 106 13.29 -11.74 -25.27
C ILE A 106 13.92 -12.95 -25.97
N ILE A 107 13.29 -13.45 -27.04
CA ILE A 107 13.81 -14.58 -27.81
C ILE A 107 15.17 -14.21 -28.43
N GLN A 108 15.31 -13.00 -28.95
CA GLN A 108 16.57 -12.50 -29.49
C GLN A 108 17.65 -12.44 -28.41
N HIS A 109 17.36 -11.88 -27.23
CA HIS A 109 18.32 -11.87 -26.11
C HIS A 109 18.70 -13.28 -25.63
N LEU A 110 17.74 -14.20 -25.58
CA LEU A 110 18.01 -15.60 -25.24
C LEU A 110 18.92 -16.24 -26.30
N ALA A 111 18.65 -16.01 -27.58
CA ALA A 111 19.48 -16.50 -28.68
C ALA A 111 20.91 -15.94 -28.61
N GLU A 112 21.07 -14.64 -28.29
CA GLU A 112 22.37 -14.01 -28.05
C GLU A 112 23.10 -14.59 -26.83
N THR A 113 22.35 -14.98 -25.78
CA THR A 113 22.91 -15.58 -24.56
C THR A 113 23.41 -17.00 -24.81
N PHE A 114 22.67 -17.79 -25.59
CA PHE A 114 23.05 -19.14 -25.98
C PHE A 114 24.05 -19.19 -27.16
N GLY A 115 24.54 -18.03 -27.62
CA GLY A 115 25.52 -17.95 -28.70
C GLY A 115 24.98 -18.32 -30.08
N LEU A 116 23.66 -18.28 -30.27
CA LEU A 116 23.02 -18.53 -31.56
C LEU A 116 23.06 -17.29 -32.48
N ILE A 117 23.21 -16.10 -31.90
CA ILE A 117 23.27 -14.81 -32.61
C ILE A 117 24.37 -13.94 -31.95
N PRO A 118 25.15 -13.15 -32.71
CA PRO A 118 26.13 -12.22 -32.15
C PRO A 118 25.47 -11.11 -31.32
N LYS A 119 26.07 -10.77 -30.17
CA LYS A 119 25.61 -9.66 -29.30
C LYS A 119 25.87 -8.31 -29.98
N SER A 120 24.84 -7.46 -30.02
CA SER A 120 24.98 -6.07 -30.47
C SER A 120 25.89 -5.28 -29.51
N LYS A 121 26.95 -4.65 -30.04
CA LYS A 121 27.82 -3.74 -29.27
C LYS A 121 27.09 -2.39 -29.11
N HIS A 122 26.44 -2.16 -27.99
CA HIS A 122 25.94 -0.83 -27.65
C HIS A 122 27.11 0.08 -27.26
N GLN A 123 27.47 1.04 -28.12
CA GLN A 123 28.31 2.17 -27.71
C GLN A 123 27.46 3.09 -26.84
N ARG A 124 27.78 3.18 -25.54
CA ARG A 124 27.24 4.22 -24.67
C ARG A 124 27.99 5.51 -24.96
N THR A 125 27.36 6.43 -25.68
CA THR A 125 27.82 7.81 -25.73
C THR A 125 27.43 8.47 -24.41
N THR A 126 28.41 8.75 -23.55
CA THR A 126 28.18 9.55 -22.34
C THR A 126 28.05 11.01 -22.79
N ILE A 127 26.83 11.46 -23.09
CA ILE A 127 26.57 12.88 -23.34
C ILE A 127 26.82 13.60 -22.01
N GLN A 128 27.95 14.28 -21.88
CA GLN A 128 28.23 15.10 -20.72
C GLN A 128 27.22 16.26 -20.69
N LEU A 129 26.55 16.43 -19.55
CA LEU A 129 25.60 17.52 -19.37
C LEU A 129 26.36 18.84 -19.24
N ALA A 130 25.93 19.87 -19.98
CA ALA A 130 26.56 21.19 -19.94
C ALA A 130 26.55 21.77 -18.52
N ASP A 131 27.67 22.35 -18.09
CA ASP A 131 27.82 22.87 -16.71
C ASP A 131 26.88 24.02 -16.41
N LYS A 132 26.53 24.83 -17.42
CA LYS A 132 25.49 25.87 -17.31
C LYS A 132 24.18 25.29 -16.80
N LEU A 133 23.73 24.18 -17.40
CA LEU A 133 22.48 23.54 -17.02
C LEU A 133 22.55 22.94 -15.61
N LYS A 134 23.70 22.41 -15.19
CA LYS A 134 23.88 21.93 -13.81
C LYS A 134 23.72 23.09 -12.81
N ASN A 135 24.32 24.25 -13.11
CA ASN A 135 24.21 25.43 -12.27
C ASN A 135 22.78 25.99 -12.23
N ASP A 136 22.08 26.01 -13.38
CA ASP A 136 20.69 26.46 -13.44
C ASP A 136 19.78 25.58 -12.58
N VAL A 137 19.94 24.24 -12.65
CA VAL A 137 19.21 23.29 -11.79
C VAL A 137 19.58 23.48 -10.31
N HIS A 138 20.87 23.68 -10.00
CA HIS A 138 21.33 23.91 -8.64
C HIS A 138 20.70 25.18 -8.04
N ASN A 139 20.73 26.29 -8.79
CA ASN A 139 20.14 27.56 -8.40
C ASN A 139 18.62 27.48 -8.25
N PHE A 140 17.94 26.74 -9.14
CA PHE A 140 16.51 26.51 -9.05
C PHE A 140 16.11 25.87 -7.72
N TYR A 141 16.86 24.86 -7.26
CA TYR A 141 16.62 24.24 -5.95
C TYR A 141 16.85 25.19 -4.76
N LEU A 142 17.70 26.21 -4.90
CA LEU A 142 18.02 27.16 -3.84
C LEU A 142 17.02 28.30 -3.71
N ARG A 143 16.12 28.49 -4.68
CA ARG A 143 15.11 29.56 -4.61
C ARG A 143 14.16 29.36 -3.43
N ASP A 144 13.77 30.47 -2.80
CA ASP A 144 12.91 30.49 -1.62
C ASP A 144 11.45 30.11 -1.88
N ASP A 145 11.03 30.02 -3.15
CA ASP A 145 9.74 29.49 -3.58
C ASP A 145 9.76 27.98 -3.88
N ILE A 146 10.94 27.40 -4.10
CA ILE A 146 11.14 25.96 -4.36
C ILE A 146 11.52 25.20 -3.08
N SER A 147 12.39 25.79 -2.27
CA SER A 147 12.79 25.24 -0.98
C SER A 147 12.91 26.34 0.08
N TYR A 148 12.70 26.02 1.35
CA TYR A 148 12.92 26.95 2.45
C TYR A 148 14.04 26.46 3.38
N GLN A 149 14.82 27.39 3.92
CA GLN A 149 15.90 27.10 4.86
C GLN A 149 15.36 26.81 6.27
N LEU A 150 15.89 25.79 6.93
CA LEU A 150 15.57 25.49 8.32
C LEU A 150 16.27 26.47 9.26
N PRO A 151 15.61 26.98 10.32
CA PRO A 151 16.18 28.00 11.21
C PRO A 151 17.06 27.42 12.34
N GLY A 152 17.04 26.10 12.57
CA GLY A 152 17.70 25.51 13.72
C GLY A 152 19.23 25.47 13.57
N LYS A 153 19.96 25.82 14.65
CA LYS A 153 21.43 25.73 14.69
C LYS A 153 21.97 24.29 14.48
N ARG A 154 21.15 23.28 14.78
CA ARG A 154 21.45 21.86 14.55
C ARG A 154 20.98 21.34 13.19
N ASP A 155 20.28 22.16 12.41
CA ASP A 155 19.77 21.81 11.09
C ASP A 155 20.81 22.09 10.00
N THR A 156 22.04 21.66 10.24
CA THR A 156 23.16 21.80 9.30
C THR A 156 23.57 20.44 8.73
N VAL A 157 24.20 20.45 7.56
CA VAL A 157 24.83 19.29 6.90
C VAL A 157 26.26 19.67 6.57
N VAL A 158 27.20 18.81 6.94
CA VAL A 158 28.61 18.96 6.55
C VAL A 158 28.82 18.15 5.27
N ILE A 159 29.23 18.84 4.21
CA ILE A 159 29.53 18.25 2.91
C ILE A 159 31.04 18.31 2.69
N LYS A 160 31.61 17.22 2.18
CA LYS A 160 33.01 17.19 1.74
C LYS A 160 33.03 17.54 0.27
N GLU A 161 33.74 18.61 -0.09
CA GLU A 161 33.98 19.00 -1.47
C GLU A 161 35.10 18.14 -2.09
N ASP A 162 35.25 18.21 -3.41
CA ASP A 162 36.27 17.45 -4.16
C ASP A 162 37.70 17.76 -3.68
N ASP A 163 37.94 19.00 -3.23
CA ASP A 163 39.21 19.46 -2.64
C ASP A 163 39.47 18.94 -1.21
N ARG A 164 38.63 18.01 -0.71
CA ARG A 164 38.63 17.46 0.66
C ARG A 164 38.33 18.48 1.77
N SER A 165 38.02 19.72 1.42
CA SER A 165 37.50 20.71 2.35
C SER A 165 36.12 20.31 2.85
N LYS A 166 35.79 20.71 4.08
CA LYS A 166 34.47 20.45 4.69
C LYS A 166 33.73 21.76 4.80
N VAL A 167 32.63 21.88 4.07
CA VAL A 167 31.76 23.05 4.12
C VAL A 167 30.46 22.67 4.84
N THR A 168 30.01 23.54 5.74
CA THR A 168 28.77 23.34 6.49
C THR A 168 27.67 24.16 5.84
N TYR A 169 26.63 23.49 5.34
CA TYR A 169 25.45 24.12 4.76
C TYR A 169 24.26 24.00 5.71
N GLN A 170 23.43 25.03 5.75
CA GLN A 170 22.14 24.94 6.43
C GLN A 170 21.17 24.09 5.59
N LYS A 171 20.42 23.19 6.22
CA LYS A 171 19.43 22.36 5.54
C LYS A 171 18.33 23.23 4.93
N ARG A 172 17.92 22.89 3.71
CA ARG A 172 16.72 23.42 3.06
C ARG A 172 15.72 22.30 2.84
N ILE A 173 14.43 22.60 2.82
CA ILE A 173 13.35 21.63 2.62
C ILE A 173 12.56 22.01 1.38
N LEU A 174 12.36 21.06 0.48
CA LEU A 174 11.49 21.24 -0.69
C LEU A 174 10.03 21.43 -0.27
N PHE A 175 9.34 22.40 -0.88
CA PHE A 175 7.90 22.57 -0.66
C PHE A 175 7.10 21.43 -1.28
N ASN A 176 7.44 21.09 -2.53
CA ASN A 176 6.78 20.10 -3.36
C ASN A 176 7.57 18.79 -3.38
N ASN A 177 6.96 17.72 -3.92
CA ASN A 177 7.72 16.50 -4.17
C ASN A 177 8.66 16.68 -5.38
N LEU A 178 9.62 15.76 -5.53
CA LEU A 178 10.61 15.81 -6.63
C LEU A 178 9.97 15.76 -8.02
N ARG A 179 8.79 15.14 -8.18
CA ARG A 179 8.09 15.09 -9.46
C ARG A 179 7.52 16.45 -9.81
N GLU A 180 6.75 17.05 -8.90
CA GLU A 180 6.16 18.39 -9.07
C GLU A 180 7.24 19.45 -9.27
N THR A 181 8.31 19.40 -8.49
CA THR A 181 9.45 20.33 -8.60
C THR A 181 10.11 20.27 -9.99
N TYR A 182 10.17 19.09 -10.59
CA TYR A 182 10.69 18.90 -11.94
C TYR A 182 9.76 19.43 -13.03
N GLU A 183 8.43 19.27 -12.87
CA GLU A 183 7.47 19.86 -13.81
C GLU A 183 7.54 21.39 -13.76
N LEU A 184 7.63 22.00 -12.56
CA LEU A 184 7.85 23.45 -12.40
C LEU A 184 9.13 23.92 -13.10
N PHE A 185 10.24 23.18 -12.92
CA PHE A 185 11.49 23.51 -13.60
C PHE A 185 11.34 23.48 -15.13
N LYS A 186 10.57 22.52 -15.67
CA LYS A 186 10.30 22.42 -17.10
C LYS A 186 9.41 23.54 -17.62
N GLU A 187 8.36 23.90 -16.87
CA GLU A 187 7.47 25.02 -17.22
C GLU A 187 8.23 26.34 -17.29
N GLU A 188 9.22 26.55 -16.43
CA GLU A 188 10.07 27.75 -16.46
C GLU A 188 11.19 27.70 -17.52
N ASN A 189 11.54 26.50 -18.00
CA ASN A 189 12.66 26.27 -18.92
C ASN A 189 12.22 25.43 -20.11
N ASP A 190 11.31 26.00 -20.91
CA ASP A 190 10.93 25.45 -22.20
C ASP A 190 12.19 25.30 -23.08
N ASN A 191 12.47 24.07 -23.56
CA ASN A 191 13.62 23.63 -24.37
C ASN A 191 14.82 22.98 -23.65
N VAL A 192 14.74 22.70 -22.35
CA VAL A 192 15.79 21.91 -21.69
C VAL A 192 15.52 20.40 -21.81
N TYR A 193 16.42 19.69 -22.50
CA TYR A 193 16.38 18.22 -22.57
C TYR A 193 17.06 17.58 -21.34
N LEU A 194 16.35 17.58 -20.22
CA LEU A 194 16.79 16.96 -18.97
C LEU A 194 15.79 15.90 -18.53
N SER A 195 16.28 14.72 -18.13
CA SER A 195 15.42 13.67 -17.57
C SER A 195 15.13 13.93 -16.09
N ARG A 196 13.97 13.47 -15.59
CA ARG A 196 13.62 13.58 -14.16
C ARG A 196 14.65 12.93 -13.24
N SER A 197 15.26 11.82 -13.67
CA SER A 197 16.29 11.13 -12.89
C SER A 197 17.56 11.99 -12.79
N SER A 198 18.02 12.54 -13.91
CA SER A 198 19.18 13.44 -13.94
C SER A 198 18.93 14.72 -13.13
N PHE A 199 17.72 15.30 -13.21
CA PHE A 199 17.32 16.43 -12.37
C PHE A 199 17.34 16.11 -10.87
N ALA A 200 16.91 14.91 -10.49
CA ALA A 200 16.93 14.47 -9.09
C ALA A 200 18.36 14.21 -8.57
N GLU A 201 19.26 13.75 -9.43
CA GLU A 201 20.69 13.55 -9.13
C GLU A 201 21.44 14.88 -8.95
N LEU A 202 21.08 15.91 -9.72
CA LEU A 202 21.65 17.27 -9.61
C LEU A 202 21.18 18.04 -8.37
N ARG A 203 20.29 17.47 -7.57
CA ARG A 203 19.80 18.10 -6.34
C ARG A 203 20.95 18.27 -5.32
N PRO A 204 21.16 19.48 -4.77
CA PRO A 204 22.15 19.69 -3.73
C PRO A 204 21.87 18.78 -2.51
N PRO A 205 22.89 18.15 -1.88
CA PRO A 205 22.67 17.21 -0.79
C PRO A 205 21.99 17.83 0.44
N PHE A 206 22.18 19.13 0.67
CA PHE A 206 21.60 19.89 1.77
C PHE A 206 20.15 20.35 1.52
N VAL A 207 19.61 20.17 0.30
CA VAL A 207 18.20 20.43 -0.04
C VAL A 207 17.41 19.13 0.09
N ILE A 208 16.72 18.93 1.20
CA ILE A 208 16.12 17.65 1.59
C ILE A 208 14.66 17.56 1.12
N PRO A 209 14.23 16.43 0.52
CA PRO A 209 12.81 16.21 0.24
C PRO A 209 11.98 16.16 1.52
N LYS A 210 10.78 16.74 1.49
CA LYS A 210 9.87 16.75 2.65
C LYS A 210 9.61 15.36 3.24
N ALA A 211 9.57 14.31 2.42
CA ALA A 211 9.39 12.92 2.87
C ALA A 211 10.61 12.35 3.62
N ALA A 212 11.81 12.88 3.39
CA ALA A 212 13.03 12.45 4.07
C ALA A 212 13.21 13.12 5.44
N LEU A 213 12.33 14.07 5.80
CA LEU A 213 12.14 14.44 7.19
C LEU A 213 11.55 13.21 7.89
N THR A 214 12.40 12.45 8.59
CA THR A 214 11.94 11.52 9.62
C THR A 214 10.88 12.24 10.44
N HIS A 215 9.71 11.63 10.66
CA HIS A 215 8.54 12.15 11.41
C HIS A 215 8.87 12.75 12.81
N ARG A 216 9.70 13.79 12.87
CA ARG A 216 10.17 14.47 14.07
C ARG A 216 9.63 15.90 14.15
N ASN A 217 8.73 16.29 13.25
CA ASN A 217 8.16 17.64 13.21
C ASN A 217 6.63 17.63 13.36
N CYS A 218 6.08 16.72 14.16
CA CYS A 218 4.97 17.13 15.01
C CYS A 218 5.58 17.43 16.38
N LEU A 219 5.80 18.72 16.66
CA LEU A 219 6.17 19.23 17.98
C LEU A 219 5.06 19.00 19.03
N TYR A 220 3.96 18.35 18.64
CA TYR A 220 2.90 17.98 19.53
C TYR A 220 3.32 16.82 20.42
N VAL A 221 2.88 16.93 21.67
CA VAL A 221 2.55 15.80 22.53
C VAL A 221 1.98 14.69 21.65
N THR A 222 2.58 13.51 21.72
CA THR A 222 2.16 12.25 21.09
C THR A 222 0.70 12.27 20.61
N HIS A 223 0.44 11.92 19.33
CA HIS A 223 -0.91 11.71 18.79
C HIS A 223 -1.61 10.56 19.55
N ASP A 224 -2.01 10.84 20.78
CA ASP A 224 -2.46 9.87 21.78
C ASP A 224 -3.89 10.25 22.18
N LYS A 225 -4.69 9.23 22.45
CA LYS A 225 -6.10 9.30 22.84
C LYS A 225 -6.34 10.24 24.04
N PHE A 226 -5.36 10.39 24.93
CA PHE A 226 -5.44 11.28 26.10
C PHE A 226 -5.42 12.78 25.73
N VAL A 227 -4.70 13.14 24.66
CA VAL A 227 -4.65 14.52 24.17
C VAL A 227 -6.02 14.94 23.63
N VAL A 228 -6.68 14.04 22.90
CA VAL A 228 -8.02 14.28 22.34
C VAL A 228 -9.03 14.51 23.44
N ASP A 229 -9.00 13.70 24.51
CA ASP A 229 -9.89 13.90 25.67
C ASP A 229 -9.65 15.26 26.34
N SER A 230 -8.39 15.59 26.61
CA SER A 230 -8.01 16.84 27.28
C SER A 230 -8.47 18.06 26.48
N ALA A 231 -8.26 18.04 25.15
CA ALA A 231 -8.71 19.08 24.26
C ALA A 231 -10.25 19.20 24.24
N LEU A 232 -10.96 18.08 24.17
CA LEU A 232 -12.43 18.07 24.20
C LEU A 232 -12.97 18.62 25.51
N LYS A 233 -12.42 18.20 26.66
CA LYS A 233 -12.83 18.69 27.98
C LYS A 233 -12.71 20.22 28.06
N ILE A 234 -11.61 20.78 27.58
CA ILE A 234 -11.39 22.23 27.55
C ILE A 234 -12.40 22.93 26.63
N ILE A 235 -12.60 22.41 25.43
CA ILE A 235 -13.55 22.98 24.45
C ILE A 235 -14.97 22.94 25.01
N LEU A 236 -15.40 21.82 25.57
CA LEU A 236 -16.75 21.64 26.10
C LEU A 236 -16.99 22.52 27.32
N ASN A 237 -16.03 22.64 28.23
CA ASN A 237 -16.12 23.60 29.34
C ASN A 237 -16.28 25.03 28.83
N HIS A 238 -15.55 25.40 27.77
CA HIS A 238 -15.70 26.71 27.17
C HIS A 238 -17.09 26.89 26.52
N ILE A 239 -17.59 25.87 25.82
CA ILE A 239 -18.94 25.89 25.24
C ILE A 239 -19.99 26.10 26.32
N GLU A 240 -19.93 25.38 27.45
CA GLU A 240 -20.86 25.54 28.57
C GLU A 240 -20.81 26.96 29.17
N THR A 241 -19.63 27.58 29.21
CA THR A 241 -19.53 28.98 29.69
C THR A 241 -20.17 29.99 28.74
N VAL A 242 -20.17 29.71 27.43
CA VAL A 242 -20.72 30.62 26.40
C VAL A 242 -22.19 30.31 26.11
N LEU A 243 -22.57 29.04 26.22
CA LEU A 243 -23.88 28.47 25.88
C LEU A 243 -24.31 27.50 27.02
N PRO A 244 -24.89 28.02 28.12
CA PRO A 244 -25.19 27.22 29.32
C PRO A 244 -26.28 26.16 29.12
N ASN A 245 -27.15 26.31 28.11
CA ASN A 245 -28.26 25.41 27.84
C ASN A 245 -28.04 24.64 26.51
N VAL A 246 -26.84 24.11 26.30
CA VAL A 246 -26.53 23.34 25.08
C VAL A 246 -27.14 21.93 25.18
N GLU A 247 -28.08 21.62 24.29
CA GLU A 247 -28.73 20.30 24.25
C GLU A 247 -28.06 19.33 23.25
N GLU A 248 -27.47 19.87 22.17
CA GLU A 248 -26.89 19.08 21.09
C GLU A 248 -25.56 19.65 20.60
N ILE A 249 -24.58 18.76 20.41
CA ILE A 249 -23.27 19.08 19.86
C ILE A 249 -22.99 18.17 18.67
N ASN A 250 -22.77 18.79 17.52
CA ASN A 250 -22.41 18.13 16.27
C ASN A 250 -20.96 18.46 15.92
N CYS A 251 -20.07 17.48 16.10
CA CYS A 251 -18.65 17.63 15.81
C CYS A 251 -18.32 17.21 14.38
N PHE A 252 -17.41 17.93 13.72
CA PHE A 252 -16.93 17.61 12.37
C PHE A 252 -15.41 17.53 12.36
N SER A 253 -14.85 16.41 11.91
CA SER A 253 -13.39 16.23 11.80
C SER A 253 -13.01 15.44 10.56
N ASP A 254 -11.71 15.41 10.25
CA ASP A 254 -11.16 14.44 9.31
C ASP A 254 -11.21 13.02 9.90
N GLY A 255 -11.03 12.02 9.04
CA GLY A 255 -11.04 10.61 9.40
C GLY A 255 -9.72 10.09 9.99
N ALA A 256 -8.92 10.91 10.68
CA ALA A 256 -7.62 10.50 11.19
C ALA A 256 -7.74 9.35 12.21
N ALA A 257 -7.23 8.17 11.84
CA ALA A 257 -7.35 6.95 12.64
C ALA A 257 -6.58 6.99 13.96
N SER A 258 -5.51 7.78 14.06
CA SER A 258 -4.73 7.94 15.30
C SER A 258 -5.42 8.82 16.34
N GLN A 259 -6.42 9.62 15.95
CA GLN A 259 -7.03 10.63 16.81
C GLN A 259 -8.53 10.41 16.97
N PHE A 260 -9.29 10.45 15.88
CA PHE A 260 -10.75 10.52 15.92
C PHE A 260 -11.41 9.19 15.53
N LYS A 261 -11.00 8.58 14.41
CA LYS A 261 -11.57 7.29 13.94
C LYS A 261 -10.95 6.09 14.66
N GLN A 262 -11.13 6.02 15.98
CA GLN A 262 -10.63 4.92 16.82
C GLN A 262 -11.57 4.56 17.98
N ARG A 263 -11.50 3.31 18.42
CA ARG A 263 -12.35 2.76 19.50
C ARG A 263 -12.29 3.54 20.82
N PHE A 264 -11.13 4.10 21.16
CA PHE A 264 -10.95 4.83 22.41
C PHE A 264 -11.69 6.16 22.40
N HIS A 265 -11.65 6.86 21.26
CA HIS A 265 -12.39 8.10 21.08
C HIS A 265 -13.90 7.84 21.18
N PHE A 266 -14.41 6.80 20.51
CA PHE A 266 -15.82 6.43 20.57
C PHE A 266 -16.29 6.09 21.99
N ARG A 267 -15.50 5.33 22.76
CA ARG A 267 -15.80 5.07 24.17
C ARG A 267 -15.77 6.35 25.02
N ASN A 268 -14.90 7.29 24.66
CA ASN A 268 -14.85 8.58 25.33
C ASN A 268 -16.08 9.45 25.03
N LEU A 269 -16.63 9.38 23.80
CA LEU A 269 -17.85 10.11 23.43
C LEU A 269 -19.04 9.68 24.27
N THR A 270 -19.22 8.37 24.53
CA THR A 270 -20.34 7.90 25.35
C THR A 270 -20.24 8.42 26.78
N ARG A 271 -19.03 8.38 27.37
CA ARG A 271 -18.76 8.97 28.70
C ARG A 271 -19.07 10.47 28.73
N ILE A 272 -18.61 11.22 27.74
CA ILE A 272 -18.81 12.67 27.68
C ILE A 272 -20.30 13.01 27.59
N ALA A 273 -21.04 12.31 26.73
CA ALA A 273 -22.47 12.51 26.56
C ALA A 273 -23.23 12.20 27.85
N ASP A 274 -22.86 11.13 28.55
CA ASP A 274 -23.47 10.77 29.84
C ASP A 274 -23.14 11.76 30.97
N GLU A 275 -21.87 12.14 31.13
CA GLU A 275 -21.43 13.06 32.19
C GLU A 275 -22.05 14.45 32.04
N ARG A 276 -22.25 14.93 30.81
CA ARG A 276 -22.77 16.27 30.53
C ARG A 276 -24.25 16.29 30.16
N LYS A 277 -24.88 15.12 30.00
CA LYS A 277 -26.28 14.96 29.56
C LYS A 277 -26.59 15.72 28.27
N ILE A 278 -25.70 15.59 27.28
CA ILE A 278 -25.81 16.24 25.97
C ILE A 278 -25.98 15.22 24.84
N ASN A 279 -26.74 15.58 23.81
CA ASN A 279 -26.80 14.81 22.57
C ASN A 279 -25.52 15.05 21.76
N LEU A 280 -24.68 14.02 21.65
CA LEU A 280 -23.38 14.13 20.98
C LEU A 280 -23.36 13.32 19.68
N SER A 281 -23.06 14.01 18.58
CA SER A 281 -22.80 13.39 17.29
C SER A 281 -21.43 13.81 16.74
N TRP A 282 -20.81 12.89 16.00
CA TRP A 282 -19.51 13.11 15.38
C TRP A 282 -19.54 12.67 13.92
N HIS A 283 -19.23 13.60 13.03
CA HIS A 283 -19.21 13.42 11.59
C HIS A 283 -17.78 13.49 11.06
N PHE A 284 -17.50 12.67 10.05
CA PHE A 284 -16.20 12.57 9.42
C PHE A 284 -16.26 12.98 7.96
N PHE A 285 -15.33 13.86 7.55
CA PHE A 285 -15.07 14.12 6.14
C PHE A 285 -14.44 12.89 5.48
N ALA A 286 -14.73 12.66 4.20
CA ALA A 286 -14.11 11.57 3.45
C ALA A 286 -12.59 11.75 3.34
N THR A 287 -11.87 10.64 3.30
CA THR A 287 -10.42 10.62 3.12
C THR A 287 -10.02 11.32 1.82
N SER A 288 -9.01 12.18 1.88
CA SER A 288 -8.49 12.97 0.75
C SER A 288 -9.35 14.16 0.29
N HIS A 289 -10.36 14.58 1.06
CA HIS A 289 -10.88 15.93 0.86
C HIS A 289 -9.86 16.99 1.27
N GLY A 290 -9.87 18.11 0.56
CA GLY A 290 -8.90 19.19 0.69
C GLY A 290 -8.92 19.88 2.06
N LYS A 291 -8.16 20.98 2.16
CA LYS A 291 -8.05 21.79 3.38
C LYS A 291 -9.44 22.29 3.81
N GLY A 292 -9.80 22.08 5.07
CA GLY A 292 -11.06 22.52 5.65
C GLY A 292 -10.98 23.91 6.29
N VAL A 293 -12.10 24.38 6.86
CA VAL A 293 -12.16 25.65 7.60
C VAL A 293 -11.14 25.69 8.75
N VAL A 294 -10.97 24.56 9.44
CA VAL A 294 -10.01 24.42 10.55
C VAL A 294 -8.57 24.64 10.09
N ASP A 295 -8.20 24.14 8.91
CA ASP A 295 -6.88 24.38 8.31
C ASP A 295 -6.68 25.86 7.98
N GLY A 296 -7.74 26.53 7.50
CA GLY A 296 -7.75 27.97 7.24
C GLY A 296 -7.49 28.79 8.50
N ILE A 297 -8.21 28.50 9.59
CA ILE A 297 -8.04 29.16 10.90
C ILE A 297 -6.61 28.92 11.41
N GLY A 298 -6.14 27.68 11.39
CA GLY A 298 -4.78 27.34 11.80
C GLY A 298 -3.71 28.03 10.94
N GLY A 299 -3.94 28.14 9.63
CA GLY A 299 -3.08 28.85 8.70
C GLY A 299 -3.02 30.35 8.98
N ILE A 300 -4.16 30.99 9.31
CA ILE A 300 -4.20 32.40 9.71
C ILE A 300 -3.38 32.63 10.97
N VAL A 301 -3.58 31.82 12.02
CA VAL A 301 -2.82 31.95 13.27
C VAL A 301 -1.32 31.80 13.03
N LYS A 302 -0.90 30.77 12.28
CA LYS A 302 0.51 30.55 11.94
C LYS A 302 1.09 31.73 11.18
N ARG A 303 0.37 32.27 10.20
CA ARG A 303 0.80 33.45 9.43
C ARG A 303 0.92 34.70 10.29
N LEU A 304 -0.01 34.93 11.22
CA LEU A 304 0.07 36.07 12.15
C LEU A 304 1.29 35.98 13.07
N VAL A 305 1.56 34.79 13.62
CA VAL A 305 2.75 34.55 14.45
C VAL A 305 4.02 34.68 13.61
N TRP A 306 4.04 34.10 12.40
CA TRP A 306 5.16 34.22 11.48
C TRP A 306 5.48 35.67 11.13
N SER A 307 4.46 36.48 10.83
CA SER A 307 4.61 37.92 10.61
C SER A 307 5.18 38.64 11.84
N ALA A 308 4.77 38.25 13.06
CA ALA A 308 5.36 38.80 14.28
C ALA A 308 6.83 38.42 14.44
N ILE A 309 7.22 37.21 14.07
CA ILE A 309 8.61 36.73 14.10
C ILE A 309 9.47 37.50 13.09
N LEU A 310 8.98 37.69 11.86
CA LEU A 310 9.67 38.48 10.84
C LEU A 310 9.89 39.94 11.27
N ALA A 311 9.00 40.49 12.09
CA ALA A 311 9.14 41.82 12.68
C ALA A 311 10.10 41.86 13.90
N GLY A 312 10.88 40.80 14.15
CA GLY A 312 11.83 40.69 15.27
C GLY A 312 11.29 40.01 16.52
N GLY A 313 10.07 39.45 16.47
CA GLY A 313 9.51 38.66 17.57
C GLY A 313 10.23 37.34 17.78
N VAL A 314 10.27 36.87 19.03
CA VAL A 314 10.91 35.59 19.40
C VAL A 314 9.84 34.59 19.80
N CYS A 315 9.87 33.40 19.19
CA CYS A 315 8.96 32.29 19.49
C CYS A 315 9.79 31.03 19.74
N ARG A 316 10.00 30.64 21.00
CA ARG A 316 10.81 29.47 21.39
C ARG A 316 10.01 28.36 22.04
N SER A 317 8.81 28.67 22.54
CA SER A 317 7.91 27.73 23.19
C SER A 317 6.47 27.82 22.66
N ALA A 318 5.62 26.88 23.06
CA ALA A 318 4.18 26.95 22.79
C ALA A 318 3.53 28.15 23.48
N GLU A 319 3.98 28.45 24.70
CA GLU A 319 3.56 29.62 25.46
C GLU A 319 3.89 30.93 24.71
N ASP A 320 5.11 31.05 24.17
CA ASP A 320 5.51 32.20 23.34
C ASP A 320 4.62 32.33 22.10
N PHE A 321 4.34 31.19 21.44
CA PHE A 321 3.47 31.16 20.27
C PHE A 321 2.08 31.71 20.59
N ILE A 322 1.48 31.26 21.70
CA ILE A 322 0.16 31.70 22.15
C ILE A 322 0.19 33.19 22.52
N LYS A 323 1.22 33.63 23.25
CA LYS A 323 1.40 35.05 23.60
C LYS A 323 1.48 35.93 22.35
N LEU A 324 2.28 35.55 21.35
CA LEU A 324 2.41 36.28 20.09
C LEU A 324 1.10 36.28 19.31
N ALA A 325 0.42 35.14 19.22
CA ALA A 325 -0.85 35.02 18.51
C ALA A 325 -1.94 35.88 19.16
N LYS A 326 -2.09 35.84 20.49
CA LYS A 326 -3.05 36.68 21.25
C LYS A 326 -2.80 38.18 21.08
N LYS A 327 -1.54 38.60 20.93
CA LYS A 327 -1.20 40.00 20.61
C LYS A 327 -1.67 40.42 19.21
N LYS A 328 -1.72 39.49 18.25
CA LYS A 328 -2.08 39.77 16.86
C LYS A 328 -3.56 39.59 16.53
N THR A 329 -4.28 38.75 17.28
CA THR A 329 -5.72 38.54 17.06
C THR A 329 -6.47 38.31 18.36
N LYS A 330 -7.62 39.00 18.50
CA LYS A 330 -8.64 38.72 19.53
C LYS A 330 -9.83 37.93 18.98
N LYS A 331 -9.91 37.75 17.65
CA LYS A 331 -11.02 37.05 16.98
C LYS A 331 -10.89 35.53 17.07
N ILE A 332 -9.68 35.02 17.32
CA ILE A 332 -9.39 33.59 17.43
C ILE A 332 -9.02 33.30 18.88
N ILE A 333 -9.81 32.45 19.53
CA ILE A 333 -9.58 32.02 20.90
C ILE A 333 -8.50 30.95 20.89
N LEU A 334 -7.44 31.18 21.65
CA LEU A 334 -6.28 30.29 21.76
C LEU A 334 -6.16 29.83 23.22
N ILE A 335 -6.32 28.52 23.43
CA ILE A 335 -6.24 27.88 24.74
C ILE A 335 -5.02 26.96 24.73
N GLU A 336 -4.20 27.06 25.78
CA GLU A 336 -3.03 26.21 25.97
C GLU A 336 -3.44 24.87 26.59
N ILE A 337 -2.79 23.80 26.16
CA ILE A 337 -2.91 22.48 26.77
C ILE A 337 -1.52 22.06 27.24
N THR A 338 -1.36 21.91 28.55
CA THR A 338 -0.09 21.51 29.17
C THR A 338 -0.03 19.99 29.32
N ARG A 339 1.17 19.47 29.63
CA ARG A 339 1.33 18.05 29.98
C ARG A 339 0.57 17.68 31.25
N SER A 340 0.55 18.57 32.23
CA SER A 340 -0.20 18.38 33.48
C SER A 340 -1.69 18.17 33.22
N ASP A 341 -2.27 18.93 32.28
CA ASP A 341 -3.69 18.77 31.90
C ASP A 341 -3.95 17.37 31.35
N ILE A 342 -3.03 16.85 30.53
CA ILE A 342 -3.13 15.54 29.89
C ILE A 342 -2.94 14.40 30.91
N ASP A 343 -1.96 14.53 31.80
CA ASP A 343 -1.63 13.52 32.78
C ASP A 343 -2.72 13.40 33.87
N SER A 344 -3.37 14.51 34.23
CA SER A 344 -4.43 14.54 35.26
C SER A 344 -5.61 13.61 34.98
N SER A 345 -5.91 13.36 33.70
CA SER A 345 -7.08 12.56 33.29
C SER A 345 -6.70 11.12 32.91
N LYS A 346 -5.40 10.80 32.91
CA LYS A 346 -4.87 9.56 32.34
C LYS A 346 -5.36 8.30 33.04
N THR A 347 -5.32 8.25 34.38
CA THR A 347 -5.72 7.06 35.15
C THR A 347 -7.20 6.70 34.96
N LYS A 348 -8.10 7.69 34.99
CA LYS A 348 -9.54 7.49 34.76
C LYS A 348 -9.78 6.96 33.33
N LEU A 349 -9.12 7.56 32.35
CA LEU A 349 -9.25 7.18 30.95
C LEU A 349 -8.64 5.81 30.66
N GLU A 350 -7.54 5.44 31.29
CA GLU A 350 -6.93 4.12 31.12
C GLU A 350 -7.87 2.99 31.54
N ASN A 351 -8.57 3.15 32.66
CA ASN A 351 -9.56 2.18 33.10
C ASN A 351 -10.75 2.11 32.13
N LEU A 352 -11.22 3.25 31.63
CA LEU A 352 -12.27 3.30 30.61
C LEU A 352 -11.82 2.64 29.29
N PHE A 353 -10.58 2.88 28.86
CA PHE A 353 -10.07 2.39 27.58
C PHE A 353 -9.74 0.89 27.60
N LYS A 354 -9.53 0.30 28.78
CA LYS A 354 -9.45 -1.17 28.92
C LYS A 354 -10.75 -1.86 28.52
N THR A 355 -11.91 -1.23 28.74
CA THR A 355 -13.22 -1.81 28.37
C THR A 355 -13.60 -1.53 26.91
N ALA A 356 -12.81 -0.74 26.17
CA ALA A 356 -13.13 -0.37 24.79
C ALA A 356 -12.98 -1.56 23.83
N LYS A 357 -14.10 -2.06 23.31
CA LYS A 357 -14.15 -3.12 22.28
C LYS A 357 -13.67 -2.61 20.91
N SER A 358 -13.11 -3.52 20.12
CA SER A 358 -12.78 -3.23 18.72
C SER A 358 -14.05 -3.18 17.87
N ILE A 359 -14.17 -2.18 17.00
CA ILE A 359 -15.35 -1.96 16.17
C ILE A 359 -15.01 -2.28 14.71
N PRO A 360 -15.59 -3.36 14.14
CA PRO A 360 -15.41 -3.68 12.72
C PRO A 360 -15.89 -2.53 11.83
N GLU A 361 -15.24 -2.39 10.67
CA GLU A 361 -15.62 -1.40 9.65
C GLU A 361 -15.53 0.08 10.07
N THR A 362 -14.87 0.41 11.20
CA THR A 362 -14.67 1.79 11.67
C THR A 362 -14.23 2.76 10.56
N LEU A 363 -13.35 2.32 9.66
CA LEU A 363 -12.84 3.15 8.57
C LEU A 363 -13.90 3.53 7.52
N LYS A 364 -14.92 2.67 7.32
CA LYS A 364 -16.00 2.89 6.35
C LYS A 364 -17.09 3.85 6.86
N MET A 365 -17.11 4.10 8.18
CA MET A 365 -18.12 4.92 8.83
C MET A 365 -17.77 6.41 8.66
N HIS A 366 -18.80 7.23 8.46
CA HIS A 366 -18.67 8.70 8.37
C HIS A 366 -19.48 9.44 9.41
N SER A 367 -20.27 8.74 10.23
CA SER A 367 -21.02 9.36 11.32
C SER A 367 -21.14 8.41 12.50
N VAL A 368 -21.05 8.98 13.71
CA VAL A 368 -21.27 8.32 14.99
C VAL A 368 -22.22 9.18 15.80
N LYS A 369 -23.25 8.60 16.41
CA LYS A 369 -24.14 9.28 17.35
C LYS A 369 -24.19 8.48 18.64
N VAL A 370 -24.08 9.16 19.77
CA VAL A 370 -24.31 8.52 21.07
C VAL A 370 -25.81 8.35 21.27
N VAL A 371 -26.23 7.12 21.57
CA VAL A 371 -27.63 6.78 21.86
C VAL A 371 -27.82 6.66 23.37
N ASP A 372 -26.89 5.99 24.05
CA ASP A 372 -26.92 5.76 25.49
C ASP A 372 -25.48 5.62 26.05
N GLU A 373 -25.32 5.49 27.37
CA GLU A 373 -24.04 5.38 28.09
C GLU A 373 -23.10 4.32 27.50
N ASN A 374 -23.69 3.23 27.01
CA ASN A 374 -22.96 2.11 26.42
C ASN A 374 -23.35 1.84 24.96
N GLU A 375 -24.14 2.71 24.32
CA GLU A 375 -24.68 2.47 22.98
C GLU A 375 -24.31 3.59 21.99
N LEU A 376 -23.75 3.17 20.85
CA LEU A 376 -23.40 4.03 19.72
C LEU A 376 -24.11 3.60 18.45
N GLU A 377 -24.62 4.59 17.72
CA GLU A 377 -25.17 4.43 16.38
C GLU A 377 -24.14 4.88 15.34
N PHE A 378 -23.85 4.02 14.37
CA PHE A 378 -22.93 4.29 13.26
C PHE A 378 -23.68 4.36 11.94
N ARG A 379 -23.25 5.27 11.06
CA ARG A 379 -23.76 5.39 9.69
C ARG A 379 -22.63 5.47 8.68
N TYR A 380 -22.88 4.92 7.48
CA TYR A 380 -21.94 4.97 6.37
C TYR A 380 -21.74 6.39 5.83
N TYR A 381 -22.77 7.23 5.90
CA TYR A 381 -22.75 8.67 5.65
C TYR A 381 -23.77 9.36 6.57
N SER A 382 -23.62 10.65 6.86
CA SER A 382 -24.37 11.32 7.95
C SER A 382 -25.89 11.25 7.80
N THR A 383 -26.38 11.30 6.56
CA THR A 383 -27.81 11.26 6.20
C THR A 383 -28.33 9.85 5.88
N CYS A 384 -27.55 8.80 6.10
CA CYS A 384 -27.94 7.44 5.78
C CYS A 384 -29.09 6.96 6.68
N SER A 385 -30.09 6.30 6.10
CA SER A 385 -31.16 5.64 6.85
C SER A 385 -30.70 4.34 7.50
N GLU A 386 -29.74 3.65 6.88
CA GLU A 386 -29.14 2.43 7.44
C GLU A 386 -28.21 2.78 8.60
N LYS A 387 -28.54 2.22 9.76
CA LYS A 387 -27.80 2.40 10.99
C LYS A 387 -27.32 1.07 11.56
N LYS A 388 -26.11 1.07 12.11
CA LYS A 388 -25.54 -0.04 12.87
C LYS A 388 -25.37 0.40 14.31
N THR A 389 -25.97 -0.35 15.23
CA THR A 389 -25.82 -0.11 16.67
C THR A 389 -24.73 -0.99 17.24
N ILE A 390 -23.90 -0.44 18.13
CA ILE A 390 -22.91 -1.20 18.91
C ILE A 390 -23.07 -0.87 20.38
N THR A 391 -23.09 -1.91 21.20
CA THR A 391 -23.13 -1.84 22.66
C THR A 391 -21.79 -2.26 23.26
N TYR A 392 -21.26 -1.46 24.20
CA TYR A 392 -19.97 -1.66 24.85
C TYR A 392 -19.93 -2.76 25.89
#